data_AF-A0AAU2WV42-F1
#
_entry.id   AF-A0AAU2WV42-F1
#
_cell.length_a   1.000
_cell.length_b   1.000
_cell.length_c   1.000
_cell.angle_alpha   90.00
_cell.angle_beta   90.00
_cell.angle_gamma   90.00
#
_symmetry.space_group_name_H-M   'P 1'
#
loop_
_entity.id
_entity.type
_entity.pdbx_description
1 polymer ?
#
loop_
_entity_poly.entity_id
_entity_poly.type
_entity_poly.pdbx_seq_one_letter_code
_entity_poly.pdbx_strand_id
1 'polypeptide(L)'
;MNDSSEAMRKRSLKLLLVSCRDAISPGDVGLASRAHRRCRGISQDEAAHLAGVTTRCWSDLENGWHSPHPSTLDTVADALHMTARQRTDLYFLALGHVPPTPGVALGVGARDEIELVHRAHPKPALLTDHASNVLVSNTAAADWFPALANGVASTENLAVWLFSSAAEEQVEGGSPRKVDTGLCVYAASVSVVACCDS
;
A
#
# COMPACT_ATOMS: atom_id res chain seq x y z
N MET A 1 14.66 -3.08 -25.58
CA MET A 1 14.49 -1.79 -24.85
C MET A 1 14.12 -1.95 -23.37
N ASN A 2 13.86 -3.17 -22.86
CA ASN A 2 13.43 -3.42 -21.47
C ASN A 2 14.59 -3.42 -20.44
N ASP A 3 15.80 -3.77 -20.88
CA ASP A 3 16.98 -3.99 -20.02
C ASP A 3 17.48 -2.70 -19.33
N SER A 4 17.45 -1.56 -20.04
CA SER A 4 17.84 -0.26 -19.49
C SER A 4 16.88 0.24 -18.39
N SER A 5 15.58 -0.05 -18.53
CA SER A 5 14.55 0.32 -17.54
C SER A 5 14.72 -0.48 -16.27
N GLU A 6 14.93 -1.79 -16.39
CA GLU A 6 15.17 -2.67 -15.26
C GLU A 6 16.47 -2.31 -14.51
N ALA A 7 17.55 -2.05 -15.24
CA ALA A 7 18.81 -1.61 -14.67
C ALA A 7 18.69 -0.24 -13.98
N MET A 8 17.82 0.65 -14.48
CA MET A 8 17.53 1.92 -13.82
C MET A 8 16.74 1.70 -12.52
N ARG A 9 15.69 0.87 -12.55
CA ARG A 9 14.89 0.51 -11.37
C ARG A 9 15.75 -0.07 -10.25
N LYS A 10 16.60 -1.05 -10.55
CA LYS A 10 17.53 -1.66 -9.56
C LYS A 10 18.48 -0.62 -8.97
N ARG A 11 19.01 0.29 -9.79
CA ARG A 11 19.86 1.39 -9.31
C ARG A 11 19.11 2.35 -8.39
N SER A 12 17.89 2.75 -8.77
CA SER A 12 17.05 3.63 -7.94
C SER A 12 16.70 2.99 -6.60
N LEU A 13 16.38 1.68 -6.59
CA LEU A 13 16.11 0.93 -5.35
C LEU A 13 17.32 0.94 -4.43
N LYS A 14 18.49 0.63 -4.98
CA LYS A 14 19.75 0.63 -4.22
C LYS A 14 20.07 2.02 -3.65
N LEU A 15 19.91 3.08 -4.45
CA LEU A 15 20.16 4.45 -4.01
C LEU A 15 19.21 4.87 -2.89
N LEU A 16 17.93 4.51 -2.98
CA LEU A 16 16.94 4.79 -1.93
C LEU A 16 17.37 4.13 -0.60
N LEU A 17 17.67 2.83 -0.62
CA LEU A 17 18.06 2.08 0.58
C LEU A 17 19.36 2.61 1.19
N VAL A 18 20.37 2.89 0.36
CA VAL A 18 21.65 3.46 0.82
C VAL A 18 21.44 4.84 1.44
N SER A 19 20.64 5.71 0.80
CA SER A 19 20.37 7.07 1.29
C SER A 19 19.66 7.05 2.65
N CYS A 20 18.63 6.22 2.81
CA CYS A 20 17.93 6.06 4.08
C CYS A 20 18.86 5.53 5.18
N ARG A 21 19.69 4.54 4.85
CA ARG A 21 20.63 3.94 5.79
C ARG A 21 21.72 4.93 6.25
N ASP A 22 22.22 5.74 5.33
CA ASP A 22 23.23 6.77 5.59
C ASP A 22 22.69 7.95 6.40
N ALA A 23 21.36 8.12 6.46
CA ALA A 23 20.70 9.15 7.26
C ALA A 23 20.52 8.76 8.74
N ILE A 24 20.61 7.47 9.07
CA ILE A 24 20.40 6.98 10.44
C ILE A 24 21.73 6.97 11.19
N SER A 25 21.78 7.71 12.30
CA SER A 25 22.90 7.62 13.23
C SER A 25 22.79 6.32 14.03
N PRO A 26 23.88 5.55 14.20
CA PRO A 26 23.87 4.36 15.04
C PRO A 26 23.33 4.61 16.46
N GLY A 27 23.62 5.79 17.04
CA GLY A 27 23.15 6.15 18.36
C GLY A 27 21.63 6.26 18.48
N ASP A 28 20.95 6.72 17.43
CA ASP A 28 19.48 6.91 17.43
C ASP A 28 18.71 5.59 17.48
N VAL A 29 19.38 4.50 17.09
CA VAL A 29 18.85 3.13 17.07
C VAL A 29 19.51 2.23 18.12
N GLY A 30 20.17 2.83 19.11
CA GLY A 30 20.77 2.11 20.24
C GLY A 30 22.04 1.30 19.91
N LEU A 31 22.67 1.55 18.75
CA LEU A 31 23.92 0.91 18.34
C LEU A 31 25.13 1.72 18.80
N ALA A 32 26.18 1.02 19.22
CA ALA A 32 27.41 1.67 19.68
C ALA A 32 28.11 2.43 18.54
N SER A 33 28.37 3.72 18.72
CA SER A 33 29.18 4.48 17.74
C SER A 33 30.65 4.07 17.85
N ARG A 34 31.13 3.22 16.94
CA ARG A 34 32.53 2.79 16.89
C ARG A 34 33.38 3.89 16.24
N ALA A 35 34.51 4.24 16.85
CA ALA A 35 35.36 5.37 16.43
C ALA A 35 35.95 5.29 15.00
N HIS A 36 35.86 4.14 14.32
CA HIS A 36 36.38 3.94 12.96
C HIS A 36 35.39 3.12 12.12
N ARG A 37 34.24 3.71 11.77
CA ARG A 37 33.23 3.07 10.91
C ARG A 37 33.58 3.29 9.43
N ARG A 38 33.31 2.26 8.62
CA ARG A 38 33.43 2.31 7.14
C ARG A 38 32.18 2.85 6.44
N CYS A 39 31.06 2.96 7.16
CA CYS A 39 29.78 3.48 6.68
C CYS A 39 29.48 4.83 7.35
N ARG A 40 28.74 5.69 6.65
CA ARG A 40 28.36 7.02 7.12
C ARG A 40 27.23 6.95 8.17
N GLY A 41 26.24 6.09 7.91
CA GLY A 41 25.18 5.76 8.88
C GLY A 41 25.36 4.34 9.43
N ILE A 42 24.28 3.58 9.46
CA ILE A 42 24.31 2.17 9.85
C ILE A 42 24.82 1.28 8.70
N SER A 43 25.42 0.14 9.03
CA SER A 43 25.88 -0.86 8.06
C SER A 43 24.74 -1.74 7.55
N GLN A 44 25.01 -2.53 6.50
CA GLN A 44 24.04 -3.48 5.96
C GLN A 44 23.59 -4.53 6.98
N ASP A 45 24.53 -5.06 7.76
CA ASP A 45 24.25 -6.05 8.81
C ASP A 45 23.39 -5.44 9.94
N GLU A 46 23.71 -4.21 10.33
CA GLU A 46 22.93 -3.48 11.34
C GLU A 46 21.51 -3.18 10.85
N ALA A 47 21.36 -2.76 9.59
CA ALA A 47 20.04 -2.52 9.00
C ALA A 47 19.21 -3.81 8.88
N ALA A 48 19.84 -4.91 8.47
CA ALA A 48 19.18 -6.22 8.43
C ALA A 48 18.72 -6.66 9.83
N HIS A 49 19.57 -6.46 10.85
CA HIS A 49 19.23 -6.75 12.23
C HIS A 49 18.04 -5.93 12.72
N LEU A 50 18.03 -4.61 12.47
CA LEU A 50 16.92 -3.72 12.84
C LEU A 50 15.61 -4.08 12.13
N ALA A 51 15.68 -4.49 10.87
CA ALA A 51 14.52 -4.92 10.09
C ALA A 51 14.05 -6.36 10.40
N GLY A 52 14.76 -7.10 11.27
CA GLY A 52 14.43 -8.48 11.61
C GLY A 52 14.62 -9.46 10.45
N VAL A 53 15.50 -9.15 9.49
CA VAL A 53 15.76 -9.97 8.30
C VAL A 53 17.20 -10.47 8.27
N THR A 54 17.47 -11.47 7.43
CA THR A 54 18.85 -11.94 7.24
C THR A 54 19.65 -10.93 6.41
N THR A 55 20.97 -10.83 6.64
CA THR A 55 21.87 -10.01 5.79
C THR A 55 21.74 -10.38 4.31
N ARG A 56 21.53 -11.66 3.99
CA ARG A 56 21.30 -12.12 2.62
C ARG A 56 20.03 -11.54 2.03
N CYS A 57 18.91 -11.57 2.75
CA CYS A 57 17.66 -10.95 2.31
C CYS A 57 17.84 -9.46 2.04
N TRP A 58 18.60 -8.76 2.88
CA TRP A 58 18.95 -7.36 2.63
C TRP A 58 19.81 -7.17 1.37
N SER A 59 20.85 -8.00 1.19
CA SER A 59 21.70 -7.96 -0.01
C SER A 59 20.89 -8.17 -1.28
N ASP A 60 20.01 -9.16 -1.26
CA ASP A 60 19.20 -9.54 -2.41
C ASP A 60 18.17 -8.44 -2.72
N LEU A 61 17.62 -7.77 -1.69
CA LEU A 61 16.77 -6.60 -1.83
C LEU A 61 17.52 -5.42 -2.47
N GLU A 62 18.70 -5.06 -1.97
CA GLU A 62 19.50 -3.94 -2.52
C GLU A 62 19.91 -4.17 -3.97
N ASN A 63 20.20 -5.41 -4.34
CA ASN A 63 20.61 -5.75 -5.70
C ASN A 63 19.41 -6.05 -6.61
N GLY A 64 18.19 -6.14 -6.07
CA GLY A 64 16.96 -6.43 -6.81
C GLY A 64 16.93 -7.82 -7.45
N TRP A 65 17.48 -8.83 -6.77
CA TRP A 65 17.60 -10.20 -7.28
C TRP A 65 16.31 -11.01 -7.15
N HIS A 66 15.51 -10.75 -6.12
CA HIS A 66 14.22 -11.42 -5.88
C HIS A 66 13.14 -10.42 -5.51
N SER A 67 11.87 -10.77 -5.82
CA SER A 67 10.72 -10.04 -5.28
C SER A 67 10.55 -10.37 -3.80
N PRO A 68 10.73 -9.40 -2.88
CA PRO A 68 10.53 -9.62 -1.45
C PRO A 68 9.05 -9.82 -1.12
N HIS A 69 8.75 -10.41 0.03
CA HIS A 69 7.38 -10.42 0.53
C HIS A 69 6.98 -8.99 0.93
N PRO A 70 5.71 -8.54 0.74
CA PRO A 70 5.28 -7.20 1.16
C PRO A 70 5.61 -6.89 2.63
N SER A 71 5.39 -7.83 3.54
CA SER A 71 5.73 -7.66 4.96
C SER A 71 7.22 -7.41 5.22
N THR A 72 8.11 -7.87 4.33
CA THR A 72 9.55 -7.55 4.41
C THR A 72 9.80 -6.08 4.08
N LEU A 73 9.07 -5.52 3.13
CA LEU A 73 9.16 -4.10 2.81
C LEU A 73 8.60 -3.23 3.93
N ASP A 74 7.55 -3.70 4.61
CA ASP A 74 7.00 -3.03 5.79
C ASP A 74 8.05 -2.93 6.91
N THR A 75 8.67 -4.05 7.30
CA THR A 75 9.69 -4.03 8.38
C THR A 75 10.94 -3.25 7.99
N VAL A 76 11.33 -3.25 6.71
CA VAL A 76 12.45 -2.43 6.21
C VAL A 76 12.10 -0.93 6.26
N ALA A 77 10.89 -0.55 5.83
CA ALA A 77 10.44 0.83 5.88
C ALA A 77 10.37 1.34 7.33
N ASP A 78 9.89 0.52 8.25
CA ASP A 78 9.80 0.84 9.67
C ASP A 78 11.20 0.94 10.30
N ALA A 79 12.09 -0.03 10.06
CA ALA A 79 13.46 -0.02 10.59
C ALA A 79 14.31 1.16 10.07
N LEU A 80 14.01 1.64 8.86
CA LEU A 80 14.69 2.79 8.27
C LEU A 80 14.00 4.13 8.52
N HIS A 81 12.93 4.16 9.33
CA HIS A 81 12.11 5.34 9.60
C HIS A 81 11.69 6.08 8.30
N MET A 82 11.32 5.32 7.27
CA MET A 82 10.97 5.88 5.97
C MET A 82 9.71 6.75 6.04
N THR A 83 9.73 7.88 5.35
CA THR A 83 8.53 8.69 5.11
C THR A 83 7.52 7.90 4.26
N ALA A 84 6.24 8.29 4.31
CA ALA A 84 5.20 7.69 3.47
C ALA A 84 5.59 7.66 1.98
N ARG A 85 6.22 8.75 1.49
CA ARG A 85 6.70 8.83 0.11
C ARG A 85 7.80 7.80 -0.19
N GLN A 86 8.79 7.68 0.68
CA GLN A 86 9.87 6.71 0.53
C GLN A 86 9.35 5.27 0.59
N ARG A 87 8.35 4.98 1.44
CA ARG A 87 7.67 3.68 1.48
C ARG A 87 6.97 3.39 0.15
N THR A 88 6.28 4.37 -0.43
CA THR A 88 5.69 4.23 -1.77
C THR A 88 6.73 3.94 -2.84
N ASP A 89 7.83 4.71 -2.84
CA ASP A 89 8.91 4.52 -3.81
C ASP A 89 9.60 3.16 -3.61
N LEU A 90 9.77 2.68 -2.38
CA LEU A 90 10.33 1.36 -2.04
C LEU A 90 9.50 0.23 -2.68
N TYR A 91 8.20 0.23 -2.45
CA TYR A 91 7.28 -0.76 -3.02
C TYR A 91 7.26 -0.70 -4.54
N PHE A 92 7.15 0.49 -5.12
CA PHE A 92 7.10 0.65 -6.56
C PHE A 92 8.39 0.14 -7.21
N LEU A 93 9.55 0.45 -6.62
CA LEU A 93 10.84 0.02 -7.13
C LEU A 93 11.10 -1.47 -6.90
N ALA A 94 10.59 -2.08 -5.82
CA ALA A 94 10.81 -3.49 -5.51
C ALA A 94 9.81 -4.44 -6.17
N LEU A 95 8.52 -4.08 -6.19
CA LEU A 95 7.40 -4.95 -6.60
C LEU A 95 6.61 -4.40 -7.80
N GLY A 96 6.79 -3.14 -8.19
CA GLY A 96 6.07 -2.54 -9.31
C GLY A 96 4.66 -2.02 -8.98
N HIS A 97 4.26 -2.04 -7.70
CA HIS A 97 3.01 -1.46 -7.20
C HIS A 97 3.28 -0.63 -5.94
N VAL A 98 2.31 0.16 -5.49
CA VAL A 98 2.41 0.96 -4.24
C VAL A 98 2.08 0.10 -3.01
N PRO A 99 2.48 0.48 -1.77
CA PRO A 99 2.08 -0.27 -0.60
C PRO A 99 0.56 -0.27 -0.44
N PRO A 100 -0.04 -1.33 0.12
CA PRO A 100 -1.38 -1.21 0.68
C PRO A 100 -1.32 -0.10 1.73
N THR A 101 -2.09 0.98 1.55
CA THR A 101 -2.11 2.07 2.53
C THR A 101 -2.65 1.50 3.84
N PRO A 102 -1.89 1.48 4.96
CA PRO A 102 -2.47 1.16 6.26
C PRO A 102 -3.60 2.16 6.48
N GLY A 103 -4.83 1.67 6.69
CA GLY A 103 -6.06 2.46 6.77
C GLY A 103 -5.78 3.87 7.25
N VAL A 104 -5.82 4.82 6.31
CA VAL A 104 -5.45 6.22 6.55
C VAL A 104 -6.11 6.64 7.85
N ALA A 105 -5.33 7.12 8.82
CA ALA A 105 -5.90 7.84 9.95
C ALA A 105 -6.57 9.09 9.36
N LEU A 106 -7.86 8.94 9.09
CA LEU A 106 -8.76 9.91 8.52
C LEU A 106 -8.56 11.23 9.27
N GLY A 107 -8.02 12.24 8.57
CA GLY A 107 -7.67 13.53 9.15
C GLY A 107 -8.90 14.25 9.73
N VAL A 108 -8.71 15.39 10.40
CA VAL A 108 -9.79 16.09 11.16
C VAL A 108 -11.01 16.49 10.29
N GLY A 109 -10.90 16.51 8.95
CA GLY A 109 -12.04 16.67 8.04
C GLY A 109 -12.84 15.38 7.77
N ALA A 110 -12.18 14.23 7.82
CA ALA A 110 -12.70 12.95 7.36
C ALA A 110 -13.90 12.40 8.14
N ARG A 111 -14.22 12.97 9.31
CA ARG A 111 -15.36 12.53 10.13
C ARG A 111 -16.68 12.72 9.40
N ASP A 112 -16.80 13.80 8.61
CA ASP A 112 -18.03 14.12 7.88
C ASP A 112 -18.21 13.17 6.68
N GLU A 113 -17.14 12.82 5.97
CA GLU A 113 -17.17 11.85 4.86
C GLU A 113 -17.46 10.43 5.36
N ILE A 114 -16.90 10.03 6.52
CA ILE A 114 -17.23 8.76 7.17
C ILE A 114 -18.72 8.70 7.50
N GLU A 115 -19.25 9.76 8.11
CA GLU A 115 -20.66 9.81 8.47
C GLU A 115 -21.56 9.75 7.23
N LEU A 116 -21.15 10.39 6.14
CA LEU A 116 -21.86 10.32 4.86
C LEU A 116 -21.93 8.89 4.31
N VAL A 117 -20.83 8.13 4.37
CA VAL A 117 -20.78 6.72 3.95
C VAL A 117 -21.75 5.87 4.77
N HIS A 118 -21.79 6.05 6.09
CA HIS A 118 -22.73 5.32 6.94
C HIS A 118 -24.19 5.75 6.68
N ARG A 119 -24.46 7.04 6.47
CA ARG A 119 -25.80 7.58 6.20
C ARG A 119 -26.36 7.13 4.84
N ALA A 120 -25.51 6.76 3.89
CA ALA A 120 -25.94 6.24 2.59
C ALA A 120 -26.72 4.91 2.68
N HIS A 121 -26.68 4.22 3.83
CA HIS A 121 -27.48 3.01 4.06
C HIS A 121 -28.98 3.26 3.77
N PRO A 122 -29.67 2.37 3.03
CA PRO A 122 -29.28 1.02 2.64
C PRO A 122 -28.51 0.91 1.31
N LYS A 123 -28.13 2.02 0.68
CA LYS A 123 -27.30 1.99 -0.53
C LYS A 123 -25.85 1.65 -0.15
N PRO A 124 -25.18 0.74 -0.86
CA PRO A 124 -23.79 0.38 -0.59
C PRO A 124 -22.89 1.59 -0.86
N ALA A 125 -21.96 1.87 0.05
CA ALA A 125 -21.04 3.00 -0.06
C ALA A 125 -19.63 2.63 0.42
N LEU A 126 -18.63 3.16 -0.28
CA LEU A 126 -17.20 3.01 -0.02
C LEU A 126 -16.56 4.39 -0.08
N LEU A 127 -15.61 4.65 0.81
CA LEU A 127 -14.66 5.75 0.72
C LEU A 127 -13.30 5.19 0.32
N THR A 128 -12.66 5.78 -0.68
CA THR A 128 -11.32 5.36 -1.10
C THR A 128 -10.32 6.50 -1.06
N ASP A 129 -9.03 6.19 -0.97
CA ASP A 129 -7.96 7.15 -1.29
C ASP A 129 -7.79 7.33 -2.81
N HIS A 130 -6.86 8.20 -3.22
CA HIS A 130 -6.54 8.43 -4.63
C HIS A 130 -5.98 7.21 -5.37
N ALA A 131 -5.43 6.23 -4.64
CA ALA A 131 -4.93 4.98 -5.18
C ALA A 131 -6.02 3.89 -5.21
N SER A 132 -7.28 4.24 -4.93
CA SER A 132 -8.42 3.32 -4.81
C SER A 132 -8.35 2.34 -3.64
N ASN A 133 -7.53 2.60 -2.63
CA ASN A 133 -7.60 1.83 -1.39
C ASN A 133 -8.87 2.20 -0.62
N VAL A 134 -9.66 1.22 -0.24
CA VAL A 134 -10.88 1.37 0.55
C VAL A 134 -10.50 1.75 1.98
N LEU A 135 -10.89 2.95 2.38
CA LEU A 135 -10.67 3.50 3.71
C LEU A 135 -11.83 3.18 4.65
N VAL A 136 -13.06 3.27 4.15
CA VAL A 136 -14.30 3.03 4.92
C VAL A 136 -15.35 2.40 4.01
N SER A 137 -16.17 1.52 4.58
CA SER A 137 -17.34 0.93 3.94
C SER A 137 -18.53 0.93 4.88
N ASN A 138 -19.75 0.98 4.34
CA ASN A 138 -20.94 0.72 5.13
C ASN A 138 -21.35 -0.77 5.08
N THR A 139 -22.25 -1.19 5.96
CA THR A 139 -22.66 -2.60 6.08
C THR A 139 -23.32 -3.13 4.80
N ALA A 140 -24.07 -2.29 4.08
CA ALA A 140 -24.68 -2.66 2.80
C ALA A 140 -23.63 -2.97 1.71
N ALA A 141 -22.42 -2.41 1.82
CA ALA A 141 -21.33 -2.71 0.91
C ALA A 141 -20.79 -4.15 1.06
N ALA A 142 -20.96 -4.79 2.21
CA ALA A 142 -20.50 -6.17 2.41
C ALA A 142 -21.27 -7.19 1.55
N ASP A 143 -22.55 -6.94 1.30
CA ASP A 143 -23.40 -7.79 0.43
C ASP A 143 -23.07 -7.62 -1.06
N TRP A 144 -22.54 -6.44 -1.40
CA TRP A 144 -22.18 -6.05 -2.77
C TRP A 144 -20.72 -6.36 -3.09
N PHE A 145 -19.83 -6.28 -2.12
CA PHE A 145 -18.39 -6.53 -2.26
C PHE A 145 -17.86 -7.48 -1.17
N PRO A 146 -18.38 -8.72 -1.08
CA PRO A 146 -17.96 -9.69 -0.07
C PRO A 146 -16.46 -10.02 -0.12
N ALA A 147 -15.82 -9.97 -1.29
CA ALA A 147 -14.38 -10.17 -1.42
C ALA A 147 -13.54 -9.04 -0.81
N LEU A 148 -14.06 -7.79 -0.83
CA LEU A 148 -13.46 -6.65 -0.13
C LEU A 148 -13.76 -6.71 1.38
N ALA A 149 -14.92 -7.23 1.79
CA ALA A 149 -15.29 -7.39 3.19
C ALA A 149 -14.55 -8.55 3.89
N ASN A 150 -14.21 -9.61 3.16
CA ASN A 150 -13.57 -10.82 3.71
C ASN A 150 -12.03 -10.82 3.59
N GLY A 151 -11.42 -9.72 3.12
CA GLY A 151 -9.96 -9.61 2.99
C GLY A 151 -9.33 -10.64 2.04
N VAL A 152 -10.12 -11.26 1.16
CA VAL A 152 -9.69 -12.35 0.26
C VAL A 152 -8.94 -11.80 -0.95
N ALA A 153 -9.12 -10.53 -1.29
CA ALA A 153 -8.13 -9.79 -2.07
C ALA A 153 -7.04 -9.32 -1.11
N SER A 154 -5.78 -9.70 -1.35
CA SER A 154 -4.60 -9.29 -0.58
C SER A 154 -4.33 -7.77 -0.55
N THR A 155 -5.27 -6.98 -1.02
CA THR A 155 -5.25 -5.52 -0.98
C THR A 155 -6.68 -5.03 -0.76
N GLU A 156 -6.86 -4.17 0.23
CA GLU A 156 -8.02 -3.32 0.44
C GLU A 156 -8.13 -2.29 -0.70
N ASN A 157 -7.94 -2.69 -1.96
CA ASN A 157 -7.85 -1.83 -3.13
C ASN A 157 -8.94 -2.19 -4.14
N LEU A 158 -9.88 -1.26 -4.32
CA LEU A 158 -11.03 -1.42 -5.20
C LEU A 158 -10.61 -1.66 -6.65
N ALA A 159 -9.56 -0.98 -7.13
CA ALA A 159 -9.08 -1.16 -8.50
C ALA A 159 -8.49 -2.56 -8.72
N VAL A 160 -7.72 -3.08 -7.76
CA VAL A 160 -7.19 -4.45 -7.84
C VAL A 160 -8.31 -5.48 -7.84
N TRP A 161 -9.31 -5.31 -6.97
CA TRP A 161 -10.48 -6.20 -6.96
C TRP A 161 -11.24 -6.18 -8.29
N LEU A 162 -11.49 -5.00 -8.88
CA LEU A 162 -12.24 -4.87 -10.14
C LEU A 162 -11.64 -5.65 -11.32
N PHE A 163 -10.32 -5.86 -11.31
CA PHE A 163 -9.61 -6.61 -12.35
C PHE A 163 -9.19 -8.02 -11.91
N SER A 164 -9.74 -8.52 -10.80
CA SER A 164 -9.50 -9.87 -10.31
C SER A 164 -10.57 -10.85 -10.80
N SER A 165 -10.24 -12.14 -10.87
CA SER A 165 -11.22 -13.20 -11.17
C SER A 165 -12.37 -13.25 -10.15
N ALA A 166 -12.14 -12.77 -8.91
CA ALA A 166 -13.18 -12.65 -7.90
C ALA A 166 -14.27 -11.62 -8.27
N ALA A 167 -13.94 -10.58 -9.05
CA ALA A 167 -14.95 -9.67 -9.60
C ALA A 167 -15.71 -10.31 -10.76
N GLU A 168 -15.03 -11.06 -11.62
CA GLU A 168 -15.65 -11.78 -12.75
C GLU A 168 -16.69 -12.81 -12.26
N GLU A 169 -16.30 -13.68 -11.33
CA GLU A 169 -17.20 -14.69 -10.74
C GLU A 169 -18.43 -14.06 -10.06
N GLN A 170 -18.26 -12.88 -9.45
CA GLN A 170 -19.34 -12.17 -8.78
C GLN A 170 -20.33 -11.52 -9.77
N VAL A 171 -19.84 -11.03 -10.91
CA VAL A 171 -20.68 -10.49 -12.00
C VAL A 171 -21.47 -11.61 -12.65
N GLU A 172 -20.83 -12.75 -12.92
CA GLU A 172 -21.48 -13.92 -13.53
C GLU A 172 -22.48 -14.60 -12.58
N GLY A 173 -22.23 -14.59 -11.27
CA GLY A 173 -23.11 -15.16 -10.23
C GLY A 173 -24.23 -14.24 -9.71
N GLY A 174 -24.40 -13.03 -10.26
CA GLY A 174 -25.23 -11.97 -9.66
C GLY A 174 -26.75 -12.01 -9.93
N SER A 175 -27.55 -11.81 -8.86
CA SER A 175 -29.00 -11.54 -8.90
C SER A 175 -29.33 -10.24 -9.67
N PRO A 176 -30.51 -10.11 -10.34
CA PRO A 176 -30.86 -9.00 -11.24
C PRO A 176 -30.73 -7.59 -10.65
N ARG A 177 -30.79 -7.42 -9.32
CA ARG A 177 -30.52 -6.11 -8.67
C ARG A 177 -29.07 -5.64 -8.83
N LYS A 178 -28.12 -6.55 -9.07
CA LYS A 178 -26.68 -6.27 -9.17
C LYS A 178 -26.26 -5.81 -10.58
N VAL A 179 -27.06 -6.11 -11.62
CA VAL A 179 -26.73 -5.83 -13.03
C VAL A 179 -27.28 -4.47 -13.53
N ASP A 180 -28.41 -4.00 -12.99
CA ASP A 180 -28.98 -2.69 -13.36
C ASP A 180 -28.21 -1.51 -12.74
N THR A 181 -27.37 -1.76 -11.74
CA THR A 181 -26.56 -0.73 -11.10
C THR A 181 -25.18 -0.70 -11.75
N GLY A 182 -25.14 -0.17 -12.98
CA GLY A 182 -23.89 0.19 -13.64
C GLY A 182 -23.00 0.98 -12.67
N LEU A 183 -21.88 0.38 -12.32
CA LEU A 183 -20.95 0.77 -11.26
C LEU A 183 -20.51 2.25 -11.38
N CYS A 184 -21.18 3.16 -10.67
CA CYS A 184 -20.69 4.52 -10.47
C CYS A 184 -19.60 4.51 -9.39
N VAL A 185 -18.37 4.13 -9.73
CA VAL A 185 -17.20 4.37 -8.88
C VAL A 185 -16.88 5.86 -8.96
N TYR A 186 -17.46 6.65 -8.05
CA TYR A 186 -17.08 8.04 -7.86
C TYR A 186 -15.76 8.11 -7.08
N ALA A 187 -14.67 8.45 -7.77
CA ALA A 187 -13.43 8.89 -7.13
C ALA A 187 -13.64 10.32 -6.61
N ALA A 188 -13.79 10.47 -5.30
CA ALA A 188 -13.95 11.78 -4.68
C ALA A 188 -12.62 12.55 -4.69
N SER A 189 -12.44 13.43 -5.67
CA SER A 189 -11.99 14.79 -5.35
C SER A 189 -13.26 15.52 -4.91
N VAL A 190 -13.45 15.68 -3.58
CA VAL A 190 -14.59 16.31 -2.88
C VAL A 190 -15.70 16.82 -3.80
N SER A 191 -16.72 15.98 -4.04
CA SER A 191 -18.04 16.39 -4.50
C SER A 191 -19.04 15.27 -4.22
N VAL A 192 -19.94 15.54 -3.28
CA VAL A 192 -21.07 14.67 -2.91
C VAL A 192 -22.11 14.73 -4.02
N VAL A 193 -22.41 13.61 -4.67
CA VAL A 193 -23.59 13.49 -5.53
C VAL A 193 -24.29 12.17 -5.24
N ALA A 194 -25.56 12.28 -4.83
CA ALA A 194 -26.46 11.15 -4.67
C ALA A 194 -26.87 10.61 -6.04
N CYS A 195 -26.79 9.29 -6.24
CA CYS A 195 -27.48 8.63 -7.35
C CYS A 195 -29.00 8.83 -7.15
N CYS A 196 -29.55 9.80 -7.87
CA CYS A 196 -30.98 9.95 -8.09
C CYS A 196 -31.44 8.83 -9.02
N ASP A 197 -32.44 8.07 -8.56
CA ASP A 197 -33.22 7.16 -9.39
C ASP A 197 -34.17 7.99 -10.28
N SER A 198 -34.32 7.60 -11.54
CA SER A 198 -35.50 7.89 -12.36
C SER A 198 -35.97 6.58 -12.97
#